data_AF-A0AA88JAI9-F1
#
_entry.id   AF-A0AA88JAI9-F1
#
_cell.length_a   1.000
_cell.length_b   1.000
_cell.length_c   1.000
_cell.angle_alpha   90.00
_cell.angle_beta   90.00
_cell.angle_gamma   90.00
#
_symmetry.space_group_name_H-M   'P 1'
#
loop_
_entity.id
_entity.type
_entity.pdbx_description
1 polymer ?
#
loop_
_entity_poly.entity_id
_entity_poly.type
_entity_poly.pdbx_seq_one_letter_code
_entity_poly.pdbx_strand_id
1 'polypeptide(L)'
;MTRVHQVRAKGERIEVSFDGKGQPLGKAGDELQSWIGVLAREHIPIWISDFRSADLAPRKEIVWMEVVTSFTVDESYKRCVLKSCGESAKGFRYDLYQAFVRDHIDDENYRRTPEFKRLSEQGSEIRKKSKYGSTGGRDGYRKRDQAHFEKTGKYAERYESWLDMRVNPDGGLKKEEFKPIAENIEEFTQQETQGSFESVGTEDILTKALGNAEHSGRIRGQSKFVKQSQYFNLMHPSREKDEVSDMKLKIAALERTVQELCAKHGINRETMAEEMTAPTVDQHNSFKASCTLNEKEAGPSDPNPMLNASRECHLFIPDLVNGGIVLVAIGRAYVDCVPTDTVHWIPLGEENVRVTITVPKINRALLPIPTNEATSVEEAVGGFVAWPKM
;
A
#
# COMPACT_ATOMS: atom_id res chain seq x y z
N MET A 1 -34.07 12.68 12.82
CA MET A 1 -33.51 11.32 12.77
C MET A 1 -32.27 11.38 11.87
N THR A 2 -31.09 10.94 12.29
CA THR A 2 -29.89 11.00 11.43
C THR A 2 -30.03 10.04 10.24
N ARG A 3 -29.35 10.32 9.12
CA ARG A 3 -29.36 9.48 7.91
C ARG A 3 -29.13 7.99 8.23
N VAL A 4 -28.17 7.69 9.11
CA VAL A 4 -27.87 6.32 9.57
C VAL A 4 -29.13 5.61 10.11
N HIS A 5 -29.90 6.26 10.98
CA HIS A 5 -31.14 5.67 11.52
C HIS A 5 -32.22 5.50 10.44
N GLN A 6 -32.32 6.42 9.49
CA GLN A 6 -33.28 6.34 8.39
C GLN A 6 -32.98 5.17 7.45
N VAL A 7 -31.71 4.98 7.11
CA VAL A 7 -31.22 3.89 6.24
C VAL A 7 -31.45 2.54 6.93
N ARG A 8 -31.17 2.44 8.24
CA ARG A 8 -31.47 1.25 9.04
C ARG A 8 -32.96 0.91 9.08
N ALA A 9 -33.83 1.91 9.25
CA ALA A 9 -35.28 1.69 9.29
C ALA A 9 -35.84 1.13 7.97
N LYS A 10 -35.13 1.37 6.86
CA LYS A 10 -35.45 0.83 5.54
C LYS A 10 -34.81 -0.54 5.25
N GLY A 11 -33.98 -1.05 6.16
CA GLY A 11 -33.19 -2.27 5.94
C GLY A 11 -32.04 -2.09 4.94
N GLU A 12 -31.69 -0.86 4.60
CA GLU A 12 -30.60 -0.51 3.69
C GLU A 12 -29.28 -0.33 4.47
N ARG A 13 -28.16 -0.20 3.75
CA ARG A 13 -26.83 0.09 4.31
C ARG A 13 -26.14 1.20 3.54
N ILE A 14 -25.35 2.01 4.25
CA ILE A 14 -24.54 3.06 3.62
C ILE A 14 -23.24 2.44 3.11
N GLU A 15 -22.99 2.52 1.81
CA GLU A 15 -21.72 2.08 1.22
C GLU A 15 -20.57 3.01 1.61
N VAL A 16 -19.47 2.44 2.08
CA VAL A 16 -18.28 3.19 2.51
C VAL A 16 -17.08 2.71 1.72
N SER A 17 -16.47 3.62 0.94
CA SER A 17 -15.19 3.37 0.30
C SER A 17 -14.04 3.57 1.28
N PHE A 18 -12.99 2.77 1.15
CA PHE A 18 -11.76 2.87 1.94
C PHE A 18 -10.56 3.11 1.01
N ASP A 19 -9.54 3.81 1.48
CA ASP A 19 -8.26 3.84 0.80
C ASP A 19 -7.47 2.53 1.01
N GLY A 20 -6.40 2.33 0.24
CA GLY A 20 -5.46 1.21 0.45
C GLY A 20 -4.76 1.22 1.82
N LYS A 21 -4.94 2.28 2.61
CA LYS A 21 -4.41 2.45 3.96
C LYS A 21 -5.45 2.09 5.05
N GLY A 22 -6.68 1.72 4.68
CA GLY A 22 -7.78 1.37 5.58
C GLY A 22 -8.48 2.56 6.23
N GLN A 23 -8.38 3.76 5.65
CA GLN A 23 -9.14 4.94 6.04
C GLN A 23 -10.44 5.03 5.25
N PRO A 24 -11.57 5.33 5.90
CA PRO A 24 -12.82 5.55 5.19
C PRO A 24 -12.82 6.91 4.48
N LEU A 25 -13.34 6.95 3.26
CA LEU A 25 -13.28 8.09 2.35
C LEU A 25 -14.65 8.78 2.19
N GLY A 26 -14.60 10.07 1.85
CA GLY A 26 -15.77 10.86 1.51
C GLY A 26 -16.80 11.02 2.64
N LYS A 27 -18.00 11.49 2.27
CA LYS A 27 -19.09 11.79 3.22
C LYS A 27 -19.56 10.55 3.99
N ALA A 28 -19.68 9.41 3.31
CA ALA A 28 -20.03 8.14 3.96
C ALA A 28 -18.99 7.73 5.02
N GLY A 29 -17.70 7.98 4.76
CA GLY A 29 -16.64 7.74 5.73
C GLY A 29 -16.71 8.66 6.94
N ASP A 30 -17.04 9.94 6.75
CA ASP A 30 -17.24 10.89 7.84
C ASP A 30 -18.47 10.52 8.70
N GLU A 31 -19.54 10.01 8.07
CA GLU A 31 -20.72 9.47 8.75
C GLU A 31 -20.37 8.20 9.55
N LEU A 32 -19.59 7.28 8.98
CA LEU A 32 -19.09 6.09 9.68
C LEU A 32 -18.29 6.49 10.92
N GLN A 33 -17.34 7.42 10.82
CA GLN A 33 -16.55 7.86 11.98
C GLN A 33 -17.43 8.50 13.06
N SER A 34 -18.44 9.29 12.65
CA SER A 34 -19.40 9.89 13.57
C SER A 34 -20.24 8.84 14.30
N TRP A 35 -20.70 7.81 13.56
CA TRP A 35 -21.47 6.69 14.11
C TRP A 35 -20.65 5.84 15.07
N ILE A 36 -19.40 5.52 14.72
CA ILE A 36 -18.45 4.84 15.62
C ILE A 36 -18.31 5.62 16.93
N GLY A 37 -18.27 6.96 16.88
CA GLY A 37 -18.24 7.80 18.07
C GLY A 37 -19.48 7.66 18.95
N VAL A 38 -20.67 7.50 18.37
CA VAL A 38 -21.91 7.22 19.12
C VAL A 38 -21.82 5.86 19.81
N LEU A 39 -21.49 4.81 19.06
CA LEU A 39 -21.36 3.45 19.58
C LEU A 39 -20.28 3.33 20.67
N ALA A 40 -19.19 4.09 20.54
CA ALA A 40 -18.14 4.14 21.55
C ALA A 40 -18.67 4.67 22.89
N ARG A 41 -19.52 5.70 22.88
CA ARG A 41 -20.13 6.26 24.09
C ARG A 41 -21.19 5.35 24.70
N GLU A 42 -21.92 4.63 23.85
CA GLU A 42 -23.00 3.75 24.26
C GLU A 42 -22.50 2.43 24.84
N HIS A 43 -21.53 1.79 24.18
CA HIS A 43 -21.15 0.41 24.49
C HIS A 43 -19.83 0.27 25.26
N ILE A 44 -18.94 1.26 25.24
CA ILE A 44 -17.63 1.18 25.91
C ILE A 44 -17.69 1.84 27.29
N PRO A 45 -17.57 1.07 28.38
CA PRO A 45 -17.63 1.61 29.73
C PRO A 45 -16.52 2.60 30.02
N ILE A 46 -16.86 3.64 30.79
CA ILE A 46 -15.91 4.68 31.19
C ILE A 46 -14.83 4.18 32.15
N TRP A 47 -15.12 3.14 32.94
CA TRP A 47 -14.20 2.61 33.96
C TRP A 47 -13.15 1.64 33.41
N ILE A 48 -13.29 1.18 32.16
CA ILE A 48 -12.26 0.36 31.51
C ILE A 48 -11.33 1.28 30.72
N SER A 49 -10.13 1.50 31.27
CA SER A 49 -9.14 2.41 30.70
C SER A 49 -8.39 1.82 29.51
N ASP A 50 -8.05 0.53 29.56
CA ASP A 50 -7.34 -0.17 28.48
C ASP A 50 -8.32 -0.82 27.49
N PHE A 51 -8.37 -0.26 26.27
CA PHE A 51 -9.19 -0.79 25.20
C PHE A 51 -8.76 -2.19 24.73
N ARG A 52 -7.59 -2.69 25.17
CA ARG A 52 -7.12 -4.05 24.87
C ARG A 52 -7.66 -5.10 25.84
N SER A 53 -8.33 -4.71 26.93
CA SER A 53 -8.90 -5.65 27.89
C SER A 53 -9.81 -6.70 27.20
N ALA A 54 -9.70 -7.95 27.66
CA ALA A 54 -10.54 -9.06 27.24
C ALA A 54 -12.01 -8.84 27.63
N ASP A 55 -12.27 -8.11 28.72
CA ASP A 55 -13.63 -7.77 29.19
C ASP A 55 -14.41 -6.92 28.20
N LEU A 56 -13.71 -6.23 27.29
CA LEU A 56 -14.32 -5.46 26.22
C LEU A 56 -14.66 -6.31 24.98
N ALA A 57 -14.25 -7.58 24.90
CA ALA A 57 -14.47 -8.40 23.71
C ALA A 57 -15.94 -8.50 23.30
N PRO A 58 -16.91 -8.80 24.20
CA PRO A 58 -18.33 -8.85 23.83
C PRO A 58 -18.84 -7.49 23.34
N ARG A 59 -18.37 -6.39 23.93
CA ARG A 59 -18.79 -5.02 23.60
C ARG A 59 -18.22 -4.57 22.26
N LYS A 60 -16.98 -4.95 21.95
CA LYS A 60 -16.38 -4.71 20.62
C LYS A 60 -17.15 -5.45 19.53
N GLU A 61 -17.63 -6.66 19.82
CA GLU A 61 -18.45 -7.40 18.86
C GLU A 61 -19.79 -6.71 18.62
N ILE A 62 -20.46 -6.23 19.67
CA ILE A 62 -21.68 -5.42 19.54
C ILE A 62 -21.42 -4.18 18.66
N VAL A 63 -20.35 -3.43 18.93
CA VAL A 63 -19.97 -2.26 18.12
C VAL A 63 -19.75 -2.66 16.65
N TRP A 64 -19.07 -3.77 16.39
CA TRP A 64 -18.85 -4.25 15.02
C TRP A 64 -20.17 -4.61 14.33
N MET A 65 -21.04 -5.35 15.00
CA MET A 65 -22.36 -5.75 14.48
C MET A 65 -23.24 -4.53 14.17
N GLU A 66 -23.25 -3.53 15.04
CA GLU A 66 -23.97 -2.26 14.84
C GLU A 66 -23.45 -1.48 13.63
N VAL A 67 -22.13 -1.52 13.37
CA VAL A 67 -21.52 -0.91 12.19
C VAL A 67 -21.95 -1.64 10.92
N VAL A 68 -21.81 -2.96 10.83
CA VAL A 68 -22.15 -3.72 9.61
C VAL A 68 -23.67 -3.79 9.35
N THR A 69 -24.48 -3.54 10.38
CA THR A 69 -25.93 -3.35 10.23
C THR A 69 -26.24 -2.04 9.51
N SER A 70 -25.43 -1.01 9.71
CA SER A 70 -25.69 0.34 9.25
C SER A 70 -24.91 0.71 7.98
N PHE A 71 -23.76 0.07 7.77
CA PHE A 71 -22.81 0.36 6.70
C PHE A 71 -22.36 -0.92 5.99
N THR A 72 -22.07 -0.81 4.70
CA THR A 72 -21.39 -1.88 3.96
C THR A 72 -19.88 -1.71 4.18
N VAL A 73 -19.32 -2.53 5.06
CA VAL A 73 -17.90 -2.51 5.44
C VAL A 73 -17.38 -3.93 5.41
N ASP A 74 -16.28 -4.16 4.68
CA ASP A 74 -15.62 -5.46 4.62
C ASP A 74 -14.98 -5.84 5.97
N GLU A 75 -14.96 -7.13 6.29
CA GLU A 75 -14.45 -7.63 7.55
C GLU A 75 -12.95 -7.35 7.75
N SER A 76 -12.17 -7.23 6.67
CA SER A 76 -10.77 -6.81 6.74
C SER A 76 -10.58 -5.45 7.44
N TYR A 77 -11.58 -4.57 7.40
CA TYR A 77 -11.56 -3.27 8.05
C TYR A 77 -12.07 -3.28 9.51
N LYS A 78 -12.51 -4.43 10.04
CA LYS A 78 -12.98 -4.58 11.45
C LYS A 78 -11.97 -4.04 12.44
N ARG A 79 -10.68 -4.35 12.24
CA ARG A 79 -9.61 -3.84 13.10
C ARG A 79 -9.50 -2.31 13.05
N CYS A 80 -9.66 -1.68 11.89
CA CYS A 80 -9.62 -0.23 11.74
C CYS A 80 -10.81 0.44 12.45
N VAL A 81 -12.02 -0.11 12.24
CA VAL A 81 -13.25 0.37 12.88
C VAL A 81 -13.14 0.31 14.41
N LEU A 82 -12.71 -0.83 14.97
CA LEU A 82 -12.56 -0.98 16.42
C LEU A 82 -11.46 -0.07 16.99
N LYS A 83 -10.41 0.22 16.21
CA LYS A 83 -9.38 1.18 16.62
C LYS A 83 -9.93 2.61 16.70
N SER A 84 -10.72 3.03 15.71
CA SER A 84 -11.47 4.30 15.75
C SER A 84 -12.43 4.37 16.94
N CYS A 85 -13.10 3.25 17.27
CA CYS A 85 -13.96 3.17 18.46
C CYS A 85 -13.17 3.40 19.76
N GLY A 86 -12.01 2.75 19.90
CA GLY A 86 -11.13 2.93 21.06
C GLY A 86 -10.63 4.37 21.22
N GLU A 87 -10.25 5.04 20.12
CA GLU A 87 -9.89 6.46 20.15
C GLU A 87 -11.07 7.35 20.55
N SER A 88 -12.26 7.07 20.01
CA SER A 88 -13.47 7.82 20.33
C SER A 88 -13.85 7.68 21.81
N ALA A 89 -13.76 6.47 22.36
CA ALA A 89 -13.99 6.21 23.78
C ALA A 89 -12.95 6.93 24.66
N LYS A 90 -11.68 6.97 24.24
CA LYS A 90 -10.63 7.74 24.92
C LYS A 90 -10.93 9.25 24.90
N GLY A 91 -11.33 9.78 23.74
CA GLY A 91 -11.72 11.18 23.59
C GLY A 91 -12.90 11.53 24.51
N PHE A 92 -13.93 10.69 24.52
CA PHE A 92 -15.09 10.88 25.39
C PHE A 92 -14.73 10.91 26.88
N ARG A 93 -13.85 10.01 27.34
CA ARG A 93 -13.36 10.06 28.74
C ARG A 93 -12.61 11.36 29.04
N TYR A 94 -11.84 11.86 28.07
CA TYR A 94 -11.15 13.15 28.22
C TYR A 94 -12.14 14.30 28.29
N ASP A 95 -13.19 14.30 27.47
CA ASP A 95 -14.23 15.33 27.49
C ASP A 95 -14.98 15.33 28.84
N LEU A 96 -15.34 14.16 29.35
CA LEU A 96 -15.92 14.01 30.69
C LEU A 96 -14.97 14.49 31.78
N TYR A 97 -13.68 14.17 31.67
CA TYR A 97 -12.68 14.67 32.60
C TYR A 97 -12.63 16.20 32.57
N GLN A 98 -12.56 16.82 31.39
CA GLN A 98 -12.52 18.28 31.25
C GLN A 98 -13.78 18.95 31.80
N ALA A 99 -14.96 18.36 31.57
CA ALA A 99 -16.23 18.96 31.95
C ALA A 99 -16.57 18.82 33.44
N PHE A 100 -16.24 17.68 34.05
CA PHE A 100 -16.76 17.33 35.39
C PHE A 100 -15.66 17.08 36.42
N VAL A 101 -14.46 16.69 35.99
CA VAL A 101 -13.43 16.17 36.90
C VAL A 101 -12.29 17.16 37.09
N ARG A 102 -11.84 17.84 36.03
CA ARG A 102 -10.63 18.67 36.02
C ARG A 102 -10.60 19.64 37.19
N ASP A 103 -11.70 20.36 37.42
CA ASP A 103 -11.75 21.42 38.43
C ASP A 103 -12.07 20.89 39.85
N HIS A 104 -12.48 19.62 39.98
CA HIS A 104 -12.79 18.95 41.25
C HIS A 104 -11.70 17.98 41.73
N ILE A 105 -10.87 17.48 40.80
CA ILE A 105 -9.66 16.66 41.03
C ILE A 105 -8.39 17.51 40.87
N ASP A 106 -8.50 18.83 40.71
CA ASP A 106 -7.36 19.73 40.90
C ASP A 106 -6.96 19.82 42.39
N ASP A 107 -6.77 18.65 43.01
CA ASP A 107 -6.19 18.49 44.33
C ASP A 107 -4.71 18.85 44.20
N GLU A 108 -4.38 20.02 44.71
CA GLU A 108 -3.02 20.53 44.78
C GLU A 108 -2.07 19.51 45.41
N ASN A 109 -2.57 18.64 46.32
CA ASN A 109 -1.77 17.58 46.93
C ASN A 109 -1.41 16.48 45.93
N TYR A 110 -2.33 16.07 45.04
CA TYR A 110 -2.04 15.07 43.99
C TYR A 110 -0.96 15.56 43.02
N ARG A 111 -1.04 16.83 42.58
CA ARG A 111 -0.01 17.42 41.69
C ARG A 111 1.36 17.57 42.36
N ARG A 112 1.40 17.63 43.69
CA ARG A 112 2.65 17.67 44.48
C ARG A 112 3.25 16.28 44.71
N THR A 113 2.52 15.19 44.42
CA THR A 113 3.06 13.83 44.57
C THR A 113 4.28 13.59 43.68
N PRO A 114 5.27 12.80 44.14
CA PRO A 114 6.42 12.42 43.33
C PRO A 114 6.03 11.71 42.03
N GLU A 115 4.98 10.89 42.06
CA GLU A 115 4.49 10.15 40.90
C GLU A 115 3.99 11.09 39.80
N PHE A 116 3.14 12.07 40.16
CA PHE A 116 2.63 13.05 39.20
C PHE A 116 3.75 13.88 38.59
N LYS A 117 4.70 14.36 39.41
CA LYS A 117 5.86 15.13 38.93
C LYS A 117 6.68 14.33 37.93
N ARG A 118 6.98 13.06 38.25
CA ARG A 118 7.69 12.15 37.34
C ARG A 118 6.96 11.98 36.01
N LEU A 119 5.66 11.70 36.02
CA LEU A 119 4.85 11.54 34.81
C LEU A 119 4.78 12.84 33.99
N SER A 120 4.64 13.98 34.67
CA SER A 120 4.60 15.31 34.04
C SER A 120 5.93 15.66 33.37
N GLU A 121 7.05 15.45 34.07
CA GLU A 121 8.41 15.63 33.55
C GLU A 121 8.66 14.73 32.36
N GLN A 122 8.35 13.43 32.47
CA GLN A 122 8.46 12.48 31.36
C GLN A 122 7.65 12.94 30.14
N GLY A 123 6.40 13.40 30.37
CA GLY A 123 5.56 13.95 29.31
C GLY A 123 6.14 15.23 28.69
N SER A 124 6.73 16.11 29.50
CA SER A 124 7.41 17.32 29.05
C SER A 124 8.62 17.00 28.16
N GLU A 125 9.47 16.06 28.58
CA GLU A 125 10.63 15.61 27.81
C GLU A 125 10.23 14.94 26.49
N ILE A 126 9.14 14.17 26.48
CA ILE A 126 8.59 13.61 25.23
C ILE A 126 8.10 14.73 24.30
N ARG A 127 7.42 15.75 24.82
CA ARG A 127 6.94 16.89 24.01
C ARG A 127 8.09 17.68 23.40
N LYS A 128 9.19 17.91 24.14
CA LYS A 128 10.40 18.58 23.62
C LYS A 128 11.01 17.87 22.40
N LYS A 129 10.84 16.55 22.28
CA LYS A 129 11.30 15.77 21.12
C LYS A 129 10.45 15.97 19.88
N SER A 130 9.22 16.50 20.01
CA SER A 130 8.32 16.79 18.88
C SER A 130 8.66 18.12 18.21
N LYS A 131 9.80 18.17 17.51
CA LYS A 131 10.31 19.39 16.86
C LYS A 131 9.43 19.89 15.72
N TYR A 132 8.95 18.98 14.88
CA TYR A 132 8.20 19.33 13.68
C TYR A 132 6.75 18.86 13.81
N GLY A 133 5.97 19.47 14.71
CA GLY A 133 4.54 19.17 14.85
C GLY A 133 3.77 19.48 13.56
N SER A 134 2.82 18.62 13.18
CA SER A 134 1.89 18.95 12.09
C SER A 134 1.00 20.12 12.52
N THR A 135 0.78 21.08 11.62
CA THR A 135 -0.08 22.24 11.88
C THR A 135 -1.40 22.14 11.09
N GLY A 136 -1.76 20.92 10.70
CA GLY A 136 -3.05 20.61 10.10
C GLY A 136 -4.18 20.73 11.12
N GLY A 137 -5.33 21.22 10.66
CA GLY A 137 -6.55 21.21 11.45
C GLY A 137 -7.10 19.79 11.66
N ARG A 138 -8.35 19.71 12.15
CA ARG A 138 -9.06 18.47 12.47
C ARG A 138 -9.07 17.43 11.34
N ASP A 139 -8.97 17.89 10.10
CA ASP A 139 -9.04 17.09 8.89
C ASP A 139 -7.85 16.14 8.68
N GLY A 140 -6.68 16.48 9.24
CA GLY A 140 -5.48 15.63 9.21
C GLY A 140 -5.07 15.19 7.80
N TYR A 141 -4.11 14.26 7.70
CA TYR A 141 -3.57 13.85 6.39
C TYR A 141 -4.61 13.15 5.51
N ARG A 142 -5.57 12.41 6.10
CA ARG A 142 -6.60 11.66 5.33
C ARG A 142 -7.33 12.52 4.32
N LYS A 143 -7.88 13.67 4.76
CA LYS A 143 -8.67 14.53 3.87
C LYS A 143 -7.80 15.29 2.87
N ARG A 144 -6.54 15.55 3.23
CA ARG A 144 -5.60 16.25 2.34
C ARG A 144 -5.07 15.33 1.25
N ASP A 145 -4.69 14.10 1.60
CA ASP A 145 -4.36 13.04 0.64
C ASP A 145 -5.54 12.79 -0.31
N GLN A 146 -6.77 12.76 0.21
CA GLN A 146 -7.97 12.64 -0.62
C GLN A 146 -8.13 13.82 -1.57
N ALA A 147 -8.02 15.07 -1.09
CA ALA A 147 -8.11 16.25 -1.95
C ALA A 147 -6.99 16.29 -3.01
N HIS A 148 -5.78 15.84 -2.66
CA HIS A 148 -4.67 15.70 -3.61
C HIS A 148 -5.01 14.68 -4.70
N PHE A 149 -5.52 13.51 -4.31
CA PHE A 149 -5.92 12.46 -5.25
C PHE A 149 -7.05 12.93 -6.17
N GLU A 150 -8.07 13.60 -5.64
CA GLU A 150 -9.16 14.17 -6.43
C GLU A 150 -8.65 15.21 -7.45
N LYS A 151 -7.60 15.95 -7.12
CA LYS A 151 -7.01 16.97 -7.99
C LYS A 151 -6.06 16.40 -9.06
N THR A 152 -5.21 15.44 -8.69
CA THR A 152 -4.09 14.97 -9.52
C THR A 152 -4.31 13.58 -10.12
N GLY A 153 -5.30 12.84 -9.63
CA GLY A 153 -5.51 11.42 -9.94
C GLY A 153 -4.46 10.49 -9.31
N LYS A 154 -3.54 11.03 -8.49
CA LYS A 154 -2.46 10.27 -7.84
C LYS A 154 -2.39 10.60 -6.35
N TYR A 155 -2.01 9.61 -5.55
CA TYR A 155 -1.71 9.87 -4.13
C TYR A 155 -0.44 10.70 -4.02
N ALA A 156 -0.43 11.63 -3.07
CA ALA A 156 0.75 12.41 -2.75
C ALA A 156 1.85 11.50 -2.21
N GLU A 157 3.08 11.81 -2.58
CA GLU A 157 4.25 11.22 -1.94
C GLU A 157 4.33 11.65 -0.48
N ARG A 158 5.00 10.84 0.34
CA ARG A 158 5.03 11.05 1.80
C ARG A 158 5.59 12.41 2.20
N TYR A 159 6.61 12.87 1.50
CA TYR A 159 7.23 14.18 1.76
C TYR A 159 6.29 15.32 1.37
N GLU A 160 5.49 15.16 0.31
CA GLU A 160 4.49 16.14 -0.14
C GLU A 160 3.38 16.27 0.92
N SER A 161 2.83 15.15 1.39
CA SER A 161 1.83 15.16 2.47
C SER A 161 2.38 15.83 3.74
N TRP A 162 3.66 15.57 4.07
CA TRP A 162 4.33 16.20 5.22
C TRP A 162 4.50 17.71 5.05
N LEU A 163 4.91 18.17 3.87
CA LEU A 163 5.07 19.59 3.55
C LEU A 163 3.75 20.32 3.51
N ASP A 164 2.74 19.72 2.90
CA ASP A 164 1.39 20.29 2.79
C ASP A 164 0.84 20.67 4.18
N MET A 165 1.10 19.84 5.20
CA MET A 165 0.73 20.12 6.59
C MET A 165 1.50 21.27 7.27
N ARG A 166 2.48 21.86 6.59
CA ARG A 166 3.40 22.90 7.11
C ARG A 166 3.48 24.13 6.22
N VAL A 167 2.75 24.14 5.12
CA VAL A 167 2.52 25.33 4.29
C VAL A 167 1.18 25.97 4.64
N ASN A 168 1.13 27.28 4.48
CA ASN A 168 -0.06 28.11 4.52
C ASN A 168 -0.83 28.02 3.20
N PRO A 169 -2.10 28.44 3.16
CA PRO A 169 -2.87 28.52 1.91
C PRO A 169 -2.24 29.40 0.82
N ASP A 170 -1.38 30.36 1.19
CA ASP A 170 -0.63 31.23 0.28
C ASP A 170 0.66 30.59 -0.28
N GLY A 171 0.98 29.35 0.15
CA GLY A 171 2.18 28.61 -0.24
C GLY A 171 3.40 28.85 0.66
N GLY A 172 3.36 29.84 1.56
CA GLY A 172 4.46 30.10 2.49
C GLY A 172 4.54 29.07 3.62
N LEU A 173 5.74 28.80 4.13
CA LEU A 173 5.90 27.93 5.31
C LEU A 173 5.28 28.59 6.55
N LYS A 174 4.56 27.80 7.34
CA LYS A 174 3.92 28.26 8.59
C LYS A 174 4.90 28.70 9.67
N LYS A 175 6.12 28.17 9.62
CA LYS A 175 7.19 28.48 10.56
C LYS A 175 8.53 28.42 9.87
N GLU A 176 9.45 29.29 10.28
CA GLU A 176 10.82 29.35 9.75
C GLU A 176 11.60 28.06 10.05
N GLU A 177 11.30 27.36 11.15
CA GLU A 177 11.94 26.09 11.53
C GLU A 177 11.74 24.96 10.50
N PHE A 178 10.76 25.10 9.60
CA PHE A 178 10.51 24.13 8.53
C PHE A 178 11.33 24.41 7.26
N LYS A 179 11.89 25.61 7.12
CA LYS A 179 12.66 26.03 5.94
C LYS A 179 13.82 25.08 5.60
N PRO A 180 14.73 24.74 6.53
CA PRO A 180 15.84 23.84 6.20
C PRO A 180 15.35 22.44 5.79
N ILE A 181 14.22 21.98 6.34
CA ILE A 181 13.67 20.68 5.96
C ILE A 181 13.04 20.73 4.57
N ALA A 182 12.37 21.81 4.21
CA ALA A 182 11.80 21.99 2.88
C ALA A 182 12.91 22.07 1.81
N GLU A 183 13.99 22.81 2.09
CA GLU A 183 15.18 22.88 1.23
C GLU A 183 15.83 21.49 1.05
N ASN A 184 16.01 20.73 2.14
CA ASN A 184 16.52 19.36 2.05
C ASN A 184 15.59 18.44 1.24
N ILE A 185 14.27 18.56 1.37
CA ILE A 185 13.32 17.77 0.57
C ILE A 185 13.49 18.07 -0.91
N GLU A 186 13.60 19.35 -1.27
CA GLU A 186 13.82 19.76 -2.65
C GLU A 186 15.15 19.21 -3.20
N GLU A 187 16.22 19.30 -2.42
CA GLU A 187 17.53 18.75 -2.77
C GLU A 187 17.47 17.23 -3.02
N PHE A 188 16.90 16.44 -2.10
CA PHE A 188 16.79 14.99 -2.28
C PHE A 188 15.85 14.61 -3.42
N THR A 189 14.82 15.40 -3.71
CA THR A 189 13.94 15.20 -4.86
C THR A 189 14.70 15.40 -6.19
N GLN A 190 15.56 16.42 -6.24
CA GLN A 190 16.44 16.65 -7.39
C GLN A 190 17.47 15.52 -7.55
N GLN A 191 18.08 15.07 -6.45
CA GLN A 191 19.01 13.93 -6.47
C GLN A 191 18.33 12.63 -6.95
N GLU A 192 17.07 12.39 -6.55
CA GLU A 192 16.31 11.23 -7.03
C GLU A 192 16.03 11.32 -8.53
N THR A 193 15.64 12.50 -9.01
CA THR A 193 15.41 12.77 -10.45
C THR A 193 16.68 12.58 -11.27
N GLN A 194 17.85 12.91 -10.71
CA GLN A 194 19.16 12.73 -11.34
C GLN A 194 19.71 11.31 -11.19
N GLY A 195 19.03 10.43 -10.45
CA GLY A 195 19.46 9.05 -10.18
C GLY A 195 20.63 8.93 -9.20
N SER A 196 21.04 10.01 -8.53
CA SER A 196 22.09 9.98 -7.50
C SER A 196 21.58 9.55 -6.12
N PHE A 197 20.26 9.49 -5.96
CA PHE A 197 19.57 9.01 -4.77
C PHE A 197 18.43 8.08 -5.18
N GLU A 198 18.19 7.04 -4.40
CA GLU A 198 17.04 6.14 -4.58
C GLU A 198 16.33 5.95 -3.24
N SER A 199 15.04 6.24 -3.20
CA SER A 199 14.21 5.95 -2.03
C SER A 199 13.97 4.45 -1.88
N VAL A 200 14.60 3.84 -0.87
CA VAL A 200 14.43 2.41 -0.56
C VAL A 200 13.87 2.22 0.84
N GLY A 201 12.68 1.62 0.92
CA GLY A 201 12.01 1.33 2.18
C GLY A 201 11.90 2.59 3.05
N THR A 202 12.38 2.53 4.28
CA THR A 202 12.29 3.65 5.24
C THR A 202 13.26 4.79 4.96
N GLU A 203 14.23 4.59 4.08
CA GLU A 203 15.27 5.56 3.72
C GLU A 203 14.85 6.37 2.48
N ASP A 204 13.66 6.95 2.52
CA ASP A 204 13.12 7.82 1.46
C ASP A 204 13.52 9.29 1.65
N ILE A 205 13.10 10.14 0.71
CA ILE A 205 13.31 11.60 0.72
C ILE A 205 12.99 12.22 2.08
N LEU A 206 11.82 11.93 2.66
CA LEU A 206 11.40 12.57 3.92
C LEU A 206 12.28 12.15 5.10
N THR A 207 12.67 10.86 5.18
CA THR A 207 13.54 10.38 6.26
C THR A 207 14.91 11.03 6.15
N LYS A 208 15.47 11.12 4.94
CA LYS A 208 16.76 11.78 4.70
C LYS A 208 16.71 13.28 5.02
N ALA A 209 15.68 13.98 4.56
CA ALA A 209 15.52 15.41 4.81
C ALA A 209 15.37 15.76 6.29
N LEU A 210 14.71 14.90 7.08
CA LEU A 210 14.57 15.05 8.53
C LEU A 210 15.85 14.73 9.32
N GLY A 211 16.80 14.02 8.70
CA GLY A 211 18.08 13.65 9.30
C GLY A 211 17.99 12.63 10.44
N ASN A 212 16.87 11.90 10.55
CA ASN A 212 16.70 10.86 11.57
C ASN A 212 15.83 9.69 11.09
N ALA A 213 16.18 8.50 11.55
CA ALA A 213 15.54 7.25 11.17
C ALA A 213 14.02 7.27 11.45
N GLU A 214 13.26 6.62 10.57
CA GLU A 214 11.82 6.47 10.75
C GLU A 214 11.50 5.67 12.02
N HIS A 215 10.54 6.16 12.80
CA HIS A 215 10.14 5.49 14.01
C HIS A 215 9.37 4.20 13.71
N SER A 216 9.58 3.18 14.54
CA SER A 216 8.76 1.98 14.48
C SER A 216 7.30 2.30 14.83
N GLY A 217 6.37 1.65 14.15
CA GLY A 217 4.94 1.84 14.36
C GLY A 217 4.30 2.83 13.39
N ARG A 218 3.86 3.99 13.88
CA ARG A 218 3.10 4.97 13.05
C ARG A 218 4.08 5.82 12.24
N ILE A 219 3.87 5.82 10.93
CA ILE A 219 4.73 6.55 9.99
C ILE A 219 4.48 8.08 10.06
N ARG A 220 5.55 8.86 9.91
CA ARG A 220 5.47 10.32 9.68
C ARG A 220 4.85 10.64 8.32
N GLY A 221 4.24 11.82 8.20
CA GLY A 221 3.69 12.32 6.93
C GLY A 221 2.38 11.67 6.48
N GLN A 222 1.87 10.64 7.16
CA GLN A 222 0.64 9.94 6.77
C GLN A 222 -0.49 10.03 7.78
N SER A 223 -1.68 9.60 7.33
CA SER A 223 -2.90 9.53 8.11
C SER A 223 -2.78 8.66 9.37
N LYS A 224 -3.75 8.82 10.27
CA LYS A 224 -3.79 8.07 11.53
C LYS A 224 -3.80 6.58 11.21
N PHE A 225 -3.11 5.81 12.05
CA PHE A 225 -3.10 4.34 12.00
C PHE A 225 -2.30 3.66 10.88
N VAL A 226 -1.75 4.41 9.93
CA VAL A 226 -0.85 3.85 8.91
C VAL A 226 0.45 3.39 9.57
N LYS A 227 0.75 2.10 9.42
CA LYS A 227 1.95 1.49 9.97
C LYS A 227 3.10 1.55 8.96
N GLN A 228 4.31 1.60 9.47
CA GLN A 228 5.54 1.50 8.68
C GLN A 228 5.54 0.26 7.76
N SER A 229 5.16 -0.93 8.28
CA SER A 229 5.09 -2.16 7.47
C SER A 229 4.03 -2.11 6.37
N GLN A 230 2.92 -1.42 6.61
CA GLN A 230 1.85 -1.26 5.61
C GLN A 230 2.23 -0.26 4.52
N TYR A 231 2.97 0.79 4.86
CA TYR A 231 3.33 1.83 3.89
C TYR A 231 4.51 1.43 3.01
N PHE A 232 5.57 0.91 3.62
CA PHE A 232 6.79 0.53 2.92
C PHE A 232 6.77 -0.93 2.44
N ASN A 233 5.64 -1.63 2.59
CA ASN A 233 5.50 -3.06 2.34
C ASN A 233 6.59 -3.91 3.01
N LEU A 234 7.04 -3.51 4.20
CA LEU A 234 8.07 -4.23 4.94
C LEU A 234 7.47 -5.48 5.58
N MET A 235 8.02 -6.64 5.24
CA MET A 235 7.70 -7.91 5.89
C MET A 235 7.92 -7.80 7.40
N HIS A 236 7.03 -8.37 8.21
CA HIS A 236 7.23 -8.40 9.66
C HIS A 236 8.42 -9.32 10.00
N PRO A 237 9.35 -8.93 10.91
CA PRO A 237 10.57 -9.70 11.18
C PRO A 237 10.34 -11.14 11.65
N SER A 238 9.21 -11.42 12.31
CA SER A 238 8.83 -12.79 12.68
C SER A 238 8.43 -13.63 11.47
N ARG A 239 7.67 -13.02 10.55
CA ARG A 239 7.20 -13.65 9.32
C ARG A 239 8.36 -13.87 8.34
N GLU A 240 9.29 -12.92 8.28
CA GLU A 240 10.54 -13.04 7.54
C GLU A 240 11.40 -14.20 8.06
N LYS A 241 11.51 -14.39 9.38
CA LYS A 241 12.19 -15.56 9.95
C LYS A 241 11.51 -16.87 9.58
N ASP A 242 10.19 -16.93 9.66
CA ASP A 242 9.42 -18.13 9.33
C ASP A 242 9.53 -18.48 7.83
N GLU A 243 9.44 -17.48 6.95
CA GLU A 243 9.59 -17.64 5.50
C GLU A 243 11.03 -17.98 5.09
N VAL A 244 12.05 -17.38 5.72
CA VAL A 244 13.45 -17.77 5.51
C VAL A 244 13.68 -19.20 5.97
N SER A 245 13.04 -19.65 7.05
CA SER A 245 13.10 -21.04 7.49
C SER A 245 12.42 -21.98 6.49
N ASP A 246 11.25 -21.62 5.97
CA ASP A 246 10.51 -22.40 4.97
C ASP A 246 11.27 -22.46 3.63
N MET A 247 11.86 -21.34 3.19
CA MET A 247 12.74 -21.29 2.02
C MET A 247 13.98 -22.16 2.20
N LYS A 248 14.62 -22.14 3.37
CA LYS A 248 15.76 -23.04 3.67
C LYS A 248 15.36 -24.52 3.58
N LEU A 249 14.17 -24.87 4.06
CA LEU A 249 13.65 -26.24 3.95
C LEU A 249 13.39 -26.63 2.49
N LYS A 250 12.82 -25.73 1.69
CA LYS A 250 12.59 -25.94 0.25
C LYS A 250 13.89 -26.07 -0.53
N ILE A 251 14.90 -25.23 -0.24
CA ILE A 251 16.23 -25.32 -0.85
C ILE A 251 16.86 -26.68 -0.53
N ALA A 252 16.84 -27.11 0.74
CA ALA A 252 17.36 -28.41 1.12
C ALA A 252 16.60 -29.59 0.48
N ALA A 253 15.30 -29.45 0.21
CA ALA A 253 14.53 -30.46 -0.51
C ALA A 253 14.92 -30.50 -2.00
N LEU A 254 15.03 -29.34 -2.64
CA LEU A 254 15.50 -29.19 -4.02
C LEU A 254 16.92 -29.74 -4.20
N GLU A 255 17.84 -29.45 -3.28
CA GLU A 255 19.20 -29.98 -3.31
C GLU A 255 19.23 -31.52 -3.29
N ARG A 256 18.37 -32.16 -2.49
CA ARG A 256 18.23 -33.63 -2.49
C ARG A 256 17.68 -34.15 -3.80
N THR A 257 16.62 -33.51 -4.33
CA THR A 257 16.06 -33.90 -5.63
C THR A 257 17.08 -33.76 -6.75
N VAL A 258 17.88 -32.69 -6.75
CA VAL A 258 18.98 -32.49 -7.71
C VAL A 258 20.03 -33.58 -7.55
N GLN A 259 20.45 -33.94 -6.33
CA GLN A 259 21.40 -35.03 -6.10
C GLN A 259 20.88 -36.38 -6.60
N GLU A 260 19.62 -36.70 -6.34
CA GLU A 260 18.98 -37.93 -6.81
C GLU A 260 18.87 -37.98 -8.34
N LEU A 261 18.52 -36.85 -8.97
CA LEU A 261 18.47 -36.74 -10.43
C LEU A 261 19.86 -36.85 -11.05
N CYS A 262 20.88 -36.19 -10.49
CA CYS A 262 22.27 -36.32 -10.93
C CYS A 262 22.75 -37.78 -10.82
N ALA A 263 22.43 -38.46 -9.71
CA ALA A 263 22.78 -39.87 -9.51
C ALA A 263 22.06 -40.79 -10.51
N LYS A 264 20.77 -40.57 -10.77
CA LYS A 264 19.99 -41.35 -11.74
C LYS A 264 20.49 -41.22 -13.18
N HIS A 265 20.98 -40.03 -13.55
CA HIS A 265 21.43 -39.75 -14.91
C HIS A 265 22.95 -39.89 -15.08
N GLY A 266 23.67 -40.35 -14.04
CA GLY A 266 25.13 -40.55 -14.09
C GLY A 266 25.92 -39.25 -14.32
N ILE A 267 25.36 -38.10 -13.96
CA ILE A 267 25.95 -36.78 -14.19
C ILE A 267 26.95 -36.49 -13.07
N ASN A 268 28.24 -36.43 -13.40
CA ASN A 268 29.27 -36.01 -12.47
C ASN A 268 29.32 -34.47 -12.41
N ARG A 269 29.22 -33.89 -11.21
CA ARG A 269 29.18 -32.43 -11.02
C ARG A 269 30.46 -31.73 -11.46
N GLU A 270 31.59 -32.44 -11.50
CA GLU A 270 32.89 -31.88 -11.88
C GLU A 270 33.02 -31.66 -13.40
N THR A 271 32.32 -32.43 -14.25
CA THR A 271 32.43 -32.31 -15.71
C THR A 271 31.55 -31.20 -16.30
N MET A 272 30.56 -30.66 -15.57
CA MET A 272 29.70 -29.58 -16.07
C MET A 272 30.28 -28.17 -15.86
N ALA A 273 31.30 -28.02 -15.00
CA ALA A 273 31.98 -26.73 -14.82
C ALA A 273 32.92 -26.39 -16.00
N GLU A 274 33.37 -27.40 -16.77
CA GLU A 274 34.29 -27.20 -17.90
C GLU A 274 33.59 -27.00 -19.26
N GLU A 275 32.35 -27.47 -19.45
CA GLU A 275 31.61 -27.31 -20.72
C GLU A 275 30.87 -25.95 -20.87
N MET A 276 30.87 -25.09 -19.85
CA MET A 276 30.14 -23.81 -19.84
C MET A 276 30.90 -22.62 -20.46
N THR A 277 31.83 -22.85 -21.40
CA THR A 277 32.54 -21.79 -22.15
C THR A 277 31.98 -21.51 -23.55
N ALA A 278 30.73 -21.89 -23.84
CA ALA A 278 30.01 -21.43 -25.02
C ALA A 278 28.62 -20.88 -24.63
N PRO A 279 28.22 -19.69 -25.12
CA PRO A 279 26.94 -19.11 -24.76
C PRO A 279 25.84 -19.78 -25.59
N THR A 280 25.10 -20.70 -24.99
CA THR A 280 23.77 -21.07 -25.45
C THR A 280 22.75 -20.32 -24.60
N VAL A 281 22.16 -19.28 -25.20
CA VAL A 281 21.01 -18.57 -24.65
C VAL A 281 19.79 -19.46 -24.86
N ASP A 282 19.51 -20.32 -23.89
CA ASP A 282 18.21 -20.96 -23.74
C ASP A 282 17.79 -20.83 -22.28
N GLN A 283 16.98 -19.80 -21.99
CA GLN A 283 16.17 -19.78 -20.77
C GLN A 283 14.74 -19.36 -21.13
N HIS A 284 13.96 -20.38 -21.49
CA HIS A 284 12.51 -20.32 -21.46
C HIS A 284 12.04 -20.39 -20.00
N ASN A 285 12.28 -19.33 -19.21
CA ASN A 285 11.64 -19.17 -17.91
C ASN A 285 10.26 -18.53 -18.11
N SER A 286 9.32 -19.33 -18.61
CA SER A 286 7.92 -18.94 -18.72
C SER A 286 7.29 -18.83 -17.33
N PHE A 287 7.22 -17.63 -16.78
CA PHE A 287 6.30 -17.34 -15.68
C PHE A 287 4.87 -17.37 -16.22
N LYS A 288 3.90 -17.85 -15.41
CA LYS A 288 2.49 -18.04 -15.80
C LYS A 288 1.76 -16.73 -16.10
N ALA A 289 2.11 -16.03 -17.16
CA ALA A 289 1.37 -14.88 -17.66
C ALA A 289 0.30 -15.32 -18.66
N SER A 290 -0.64 -14.43 -18.98
CA SER A 290 -1.74 -14.77 -19.86
C SER A 290 -2.36 -13.55 -20.55
N CYS A 291 -3.04 -13.78 -21.66
CA CYS A 291 -3.70 -12.79 -22.50
C CYS A 291 -5.14 -13.20 -22.82
N THR A 292 -6.14 -12.35 -22.55
CA THR A 292 -7.54 -12.59 -22.98
C THR A 292 -7.95 -11.71 -24.15
N LEU A 293 -8.53 -12.31 -25.18
CA LEU A 293 -9.08 -11.60 -26.34
C LEU A 293 -10.52 -11.16 -26.08
N ASN A 294 -10.88 -9.93 -26.46
CA ASN A 294 -12.27 -9.45 -26.37
C ASN A 294 -13.05 -9.78 -27.67
N GLU A 295 -14.30 -10.24 -27.56
CA GLU A 295 -15.09 -10.76 -28.69
C GLU A 295 -15.81 -9.71 -29.56
N LYS A 296 -15.62 -8.40 -29.32
CA LYS A 296 -16.33 -7.38 -30.11
C LYS A 296 -15.66 -7.14 -31.47
N GLU A 297 -16.47 -7.26 -32.52
CA GLU A 297 -16.07 -7.08 -33.93
C GLU A 297 -15.39 -5.73 -34.21
N ALA A 298 -14.44 -5.76 -35.14
CA ALA A 298 -13.64 -4.62 -35.56
C ALA A 298 -14.48 -3.57 -36.32
N GLY A 299 -14.46 -2.32 -35.85
CA GLY A 299 -14.91 -1.14 -36.61
C GLY A 299 -13.85 -0.65 -37.62
N PRO A 300 -14.21 0.18 -38.61
CA PRO A 300 -13.50 0.26 -39.89
C PRO A 300 -12.26 1.17 -39.89
N SER A 301 -11.18 0.59 -40.43
CA SER A 301 -10.10 1.16 -41.27
C SER A 301 -9.34 2.41 -40.81
N ASP A 302 -8.15 2.17 -40.26
CA ASP A 302 -6.98 3.05 -40.42
C ASP A 302 -6.25 2.72 -41.73
N PRO A 303 -5.82 3.71 -42.54
CA PRO A 303 -5.20 3.51 -43.83
C PRO A 303 -3.69 3.31 -43.68
N ASN A 304 -3.26 2.13 -43.24
CA ASN A 304 -1.87 1.73 -43.40
C ASN A 304 -1.77 0.22 -43.76
N PRO A 305 -1.29 -0.14 -44.96
CA PRO A 305 -1.47 -1.47 -45.53
C PRO A 305 -0.37 -2.47 -45.11
N MET A 306 -0.20 -2.69 -43.80
CA MET A 306 0.54 -3.85 -43.26
C MET A 306 -0.13 -4.47 -42.01
N LEU A 307 -1.43 -4.26 -41.82
CA LEU A 307 -2.13 -4.69 -40.61
C LEU A 307 -2.49 -6.19 -40.63
N ASN A 308 -1.69 -7.00 -39.96
CA ASN A 308 -2.15 -8.25 -39.34
C ASN A 308 -3.40 -7.94 -38.49
N ALA A 309 -4.44 -8.77 -38.54
CA ALA A 309 -5.65 -8.56 -37.76
C ALA A 309 -5.29 -8.52 -36.28
N SER A 310 -5.41 -7.35 -35.64
CA SER A 310 -5.12 -7.18 -34.22
C SER A 310 -6.40 -6.97 -33.43
N ARG A 311 -6.52 -7.64 -32.28
CA ARG A 311 -7.68 -7.57 -31.38
C ARG A 311 -7.28 -6.96 -30.06
N GLU A 312 -8.15 -6.17 -29.46
CA GLU A 312 -7.94 -5.65 -28.11
C GLU A 312 -7.89 -6.81 -27.11
N CYS A 313 -6.93 -6.75 -26.19
CA CYS A 313 -6.68 -7.80 -25.22
C CYS A 313 -6.29 -7.25 -23.85
N HIS A 314 -6.55 -8.05 -22.82
CA HIS A 314 -6.12 -7.79 -21.44
C HIS A 314 -4.94 -8.69 -21.08
N LEU A 315 -3.89 -8.10 -20.51
CA LEU A 315 -2.64 -8.77 -20.18
C LEU A 315 -2.53 -8.99 -18.68
N PHE A 316 -2.30 -10.24 -18.29
CA PHE A 316 -2.25 -10.68 -16.89
C PHE A 316 -0.92 -11.33 -16.55
N ILE A 317 -0.49 -11.17 -15.30
CA ILE A 317 0.64 -11.91 -14.69
C ILE A 317 0.21 -12.51 -13.34
N PRO A 318 0.94 -13.49 -12.79
CA PRO A 318 0.66 -14.02 -11.46
C PRO A 318 0.85 -12.96 -10.37
N ASP A 319 -0.09 -12.85 -9.45
CA ASP A 319 0.10 -12.10 -8.21
C ASP A 319 0.83 -13.00 -7.20
N LEU A 320 2.14 -12.79 -7.07
CA LEU A 320 2.99 -13.56 -6.15
C LEU A 320 2.74 -13.21 -4.67
N VAL A 321 2.08 -12.09 -4.38
CA VAL A 321 1.85 -11.60 -3.01
C VAL A 321 0.51 -12.10 -2.48
N ASN A 322 -0.56 -11.98 -3.29
CA ASN A 322 -1.92 -12.32 -2.87
C ASN A 322 -2.40 -13.67 -3.43
N GLY A 323 -1.68 -14.25 -4.37
CA GLY A 323 -2.13 -15.40 -5.16
C GLY A 323 -3.17 -15.01 -6.21
N GLY A 324 -3.18 -15.72 -7.34
CA GLY A 324 -4.08 -15.44 -8.47
C GLY A 324 -3.38 -14.73 -9.63
N ILE A 325 -4.16 -14.05 -10.49
CA ILE A 325 -3.66 -13.26 -11.63
C ILE A 325 -4.08 -11.80 -11.49
N VAL A 326 -3.21 -10.89 -11.89
CA VAL A 326 -3.44 -9.44 -11.85
C VAL A 326 -3.38 -8.85 -13.25
N LEU A 327 -4.32 -7.96 -13.57
CA LEU A 327 -4.34 -7.20 -14.82
C LEU A 327 -3.22 -6.16 -14.79
N VAL A 328 -2.24 -6.28 -15.68
CA VAL A 328 -1.08 -5.38 -15.74
C VAL A 328 -1.15 -4.36 -16.86
N ALA A 329 -1.85 -4.68 -17.95
CA ALA A 329 -1.96 -3.80 -19.11
C ALA A 329 -3.15 -4.16 -20.00
N ILE A 330 -3.55 -3.19 -20.83
CA ILE A 330 -4.44 -3.39 -21.98
C ILE A 330 -3.60 -3.19 -23.24
N GLY A 331 -3.76 -4.06 -24.22
CA GLY A 331 -2.98 -4.07 -25.44
C GLY A 331 -3.77 -4.53 -26.66
N ARG A 332 -3.05 -4.75 -27.75
CA ARG A 332 -3.57 -5.37 -28.97
C ARG A 332 -2.76 -6.62 -29.28
N ALA A 333 -3.42 -7.75 -29.41
CA ALA A 333 -2.83 -9.03 -29.79
C ALA A 333 -3.01 -9.28 -31.29
N TYR A 334 -1.95 -9.71 -31.96
CA TYR A 334 -1.95 -10.02 -33.39
C TYR A 334 -2.20 -11.50 -33.58
N VAL A 335 -3.32 -11.86 -34.21
CA VAL A 335 -3.79 -13.27 -34.25
C VAL A 335 -3.17 -14.08 -35.38
N ASP A 336 -2.63 -13.43 -36.41
CA ASP A 336 -2.05 -14.09 -37.60
C ASP A 336 -0.54 -14.33 -37.49
N CYS A 337 0.02 -14.35 -36.27
CA CYS A 337 1.44 -14.58 -36.07
C CYS A 337 1.78 -16.08 -36.06
N VAL A 338 2.86 -16.45 -36.76
CA VAL A 338 3.40 -17.81 -36.78
C VAL A 338 4.52 -17.98 -35.76
N PRO A 339 4.79 -19.20 -35.25
CA PRO A 339 5.84 -19.42 -34.23
C PRO A 339 7.25 -18.95 -34.65
N THR A 340 7.53 -18.92 -35.95
CA THR A 340 8.79 -18.45 -36.54
C THR A 340 8.89 -16.92 -36.64
N ASP A 341 7.79 -16.20 -36.43
CA ASP A 341 7.80 -14.74 -36.41
C ASP A 341 8.69 -14.25 -35.28
N THR A 342 9.46 -13.18 -35.52
CA THR A 342 10.35 -12.65 -34.48
C THR A 342 9.76 -11.45 -33.76
N VAL A 343 10.07 -11.34 -32.48
CA VAL A 343 9.87 -10.14 -31.66
C VAL A 343 11.25 -9.82 -31.08
N HIS A 344 11.80 -8.65 -31.41
CA HIS A 344 13.18 -8.28 -31.05
C HIS A 344 14.21 -9.37 -31.42
N TRP A 345 14.10 -9.92 -32.63
CA TRP A 345 14.97 -10.99 -33.18
C TRP A 345 14.84 -12.36 -32.52
N ILE A 346 13.98 -12.50 -31.52
CA ILE A 346 13.69 -13.76 -30.84
C ILE A 346 12.44 -14.38 -31.48
N PRO A 347 12.46 -15.65 -31.92
CA PRO A 347 11.27 -16.34 -32.40
C PRO A 347 10.15 -16.34 -31.36
N LEU A 348 8.92 -16.08 -31.78
CA LEU A 348 7.75 -15.94 -30.92
C LEU A 348 7.44 -17.24 -30.18
N GLY A 349 7.61 -18.40 -30.82
CA GLY A 349 7.26 -19.70 -30.27
C GLY A 349 5.75 -20.00 -30.33
N GLU A 350 5.38 -21.26 -30.09
CA GLU A 350 3.99 -21.74 -30.26
C GLU A 350 3.04 -21.20 -29.18
N GLU A 351 3.55 -21.02 -27.96
CA GLU A 351 2.78 -20.65 -26.76
C GLU A 351 2.58 -19.13 -26.58
N ASN A 352 3.17 -18.31 -27.44
CA ASN A 352 3.13 -16.86 -27.27
C ASN A 352 2.39 -16.17 -28.42
N VAL A 353 1.88 -14.98 -28.12
CA VAL A 353 1.26 -14.06 -29.06
C VAL A 353 2.03 -12.74 -29.06
N ARG A 354 2.22 -12.16 -30.25
CA ARG A 354 2.78 -10.81 -30.36
C ARG A 354 1.73 -9.82 -29.90
N VAL A 355 2.09 -8.96 -28.96
CA VAL A 355 1.20 -7.92 -28.43
C VAL A 355 1.86 -6.55 -28.46
N THR A 356 1.06 -5.50 -28.64
CA THR A 356 1.47 -4.12 -28.39
C THR A 356 0.77 -3.62 -27.15
N ILE A 357 1.52 -3.08 -26.19
CA ILE A 357 0.94 -2.49 -24.97
C ILE A 357 0.45 -1.07 -25.30
N THR A 358 -0.84 -0.81 -25.01
CA THR A 358 -1.48 0.48 -25.29
C THR A 358 -1.71 1.28 -24.02
N VAL A 359 -2.20 0.64 -22.96
CA VAL A 359 -2.51 1.28 -21.69
C VAL A 359 -1.93 0.45 -20.55
N PRO A 360 -0.84 0.90 -19.90
CA PRO A 360 -0.33 0.24 -18.72
C PRO A 360 -1.32 0.42 -17.55
N LYS A 361 -1.53 -0.64 -16.76
CA LYS A 361 -2.30 -0.60 -15.49
C LYS A 361 -1.38 -0.69 -14.28
N ILE A 362 -0.28 -1.43 -14.40
CA ILE A 362 0.77 -1.52 -13.40
C ILE A 362 2.11 -1.28 -14.11
N ASN A 363 2.62 -0.05 -14.03
CA ASN A 363 3.82 0.37 -14.75
C ASN A 363 5.06 -0.50 -14.47
N ARG A 364 5.32 -0.78 -13.19
CA ARG A 364 6.49 -1.57 -12.73
C ARG A 364 6.29 -3.08 -12.83
N ALA A 365 5.19 -3.55 -13.43
CA ALA A 365 5.03 -4.98 -13.65
C ALA A 365 6.10 -5.47 -14.64
N LEU A 366 6.76 -6.58 -14.31
CA LEU A 366 7.77 -7.17 -15.20
C LEU A 366 7.09 -7.83 -16.40
N LEU A 367 7.75 -7.74 -17.55
CA LEU A 367 7.33 -8.49 -18.73
C LEU A 367 7.54 -9.99 -18.50
N PRO A 368 6.62 -10.86 -18.94
CA PRO A 368 6.80 -12.31 -18.86
C PRO A 368 8.00 -12.77 -19.68
N ILE A 369 8.24 -12.11 -20.81
CA ILE A 369 9.37 -12.31 -21.71
C ILE A 369 10.02 -10.93 -21.91
N PRO A 370 11.07 -10.61 -21.13
CA PRO A 370 11.83 -9.38 -21.29
C PRO A 370 12.49 -9.30 -22.67
N THR A 371 12.65 -8.08 -23.16
CA THR A 371 13.40 -7.78 -24.39
C THR A 371 14.69 -7.05 -24.04
N ASN A 372 15.54 -6.81 -25.04
CA ASN A 372 16.74 -5.99 -24.89
C ASN A 372 16.43 -4.51 -24.55
N GLU A 373 15.24 -4.04 -24.88
CA GLU A 373 14.84 -2.63 -24.76
C GLU A 373 13.85 -2.37 -23.60
N ALA A 374 13.16 -3.42 -23.15
CA ALA A 374 12.15 -3.32 -22.11
C ALA A 374 12.14 -4.54 -21.20
N THR A 375 12.12 -4.28 -19.90
CA THR A 375 11.95 -5.27 -18.82
C THR A 375 10.64 -5.09 -18.07
N SER A 376 10.05 -3.89 -18.13
CA SER A 376 8.80 -3.53 -17.47
C SER A 376 7.68 -3.19 -18.48
N VAL A 377 6.43 -3.23 -18.01
CA VAL A 377 5.23 -2.88 -18.79
C VAL A 377 5.28 -1.43 -19.28
N GLU A 378 5.82 -0.50 -18.48
CA GLU A 378 5.98 0.92 -18.87
C GLU A 378 7.01 1.09 -20.00
N GLU A 379 8.15 0.41 -19.91
CA GLU A 379 9.20 0.45 -20.95
C GLU A 379 8.73 -0.14 -22.28
N ALA A 380 7.80 -1.10 -22.25
CA ALA A 380 7.27 -1.77 -23.43
C ALA A 380 6.08 -1.05 -24.09
N VAL A 381 5.62 0.09 -23.56
CA VAL A 381 4.49 0.84 -24.14
C VAL A 381 4.84 1.30 -25.55
N GLY A 382 3.99 0.97 -26.53
CA GLY A 382 4.21 1.31 -27.94
C GLY A 382 5.17 0.38 -28.70
N GLY A 383 5.85 -0.55 -28.01
CA GLY A 383 6.68 -1.59 -28.61
C GLY A 383 5.93 -2.91 -28.85
N PHE A 384 6.59 -3.88 -29.49
CA PHE A 384 6.09 -5.24 -29.65
C PHE A 384 6.73 -6.16 -28.61
N VAL A 385 5.92 -6.90 -27.87
CA VAL A 385 6.41 -7.91 -26.92
C VAL A 385 5.75 -9.26 -27.17
N ALA A 386 6.45 -10.33 -26.81
CA ALA A 386 5.88 -11.67 -26.78
C ALA A 386 5.15 -11.86 -25.45
N TRP A 387 3.91 -12.35 -25.50
CA TRP A 387 3.11 -12.61 -24.31
C TRP A 387 2.52 -14.02 -24.33
N PRO A 388 2.58 -14.79 -23.23
CA PRO A 388 1.99 -16.12 -23.20
C PRO A 388 0.48 -16.10 -23.45
N LYS A 389 0.00 -17.04 -24.27
CA LYS A 389 -1.41 -17.27 -24.52
C LYS A 389 -2.08 -17.84 -23.27
N MET A 390 -3.40 -17.66 -23.17
CA MET A 390 -4.21 -18.31 -22.14
C MET A 390 -4.56 -19.74 -22.52
#